data_AF-A0A258JL72-F1
#
_entry.id   AF-A0A258JL72-F1
#
_cell.length_a   1.000
_cell.length_b   1.000
_cell.length_c   1.000
_cell.angle_alpha   90.00
_cell.angle_beta   90.00
_cell.angle_gamma   90.00
#
_symmetry.space_group_name_H-M   'P 1'
#
loop_
_entity.id
_entity.type
_entity.pdbx_description
1 polymer ?
#
loop_
_entity_poly.entity_id
_entity_poly.type
_entity_poly.pdbx_seq_one_letter_code
_entity_poly.pdbx_strand_id
1 'polypeptide(L)' 'MKEFLLLVFTWWNKQTIGTMVWTRRYGERVGQDEFG' A
#
# COMPACT_ATOMS: atom_id res chain seq x y z
N MET A 1 -13.85 -8.83 -13.94
CA MET A 1 -14.84 -7.77 -13.62
C MET A 1 -14.97 -7.50 -12.13
N LYS A 2 -15.14 -8.52 -11.28
CA LYS A 2 -15.27 -8.39 -9.80
C LYS A 2 -14.09 -7.72 -9.07
N GLU A 3 -12.85 -8.04 -9.47
CA GLU A 3 -11.62 -7.47 -8.88
C GLU A 3 -11.50 -5.94 -9.06
N PHE A 4 -11.97 -5.40 -10.19
CA PHE A 4 -11.88 -3.98 -10.51
C PHE A 4 -12.86 -3.14 -9.68
N LEU A 5 -14.06 -3.68 -9.47
CA LEU A 5 -15.06 -3.07 -8.58
C LEU A 5 -14.58 -3.13 -7.12
N LEU A 6 -13.98 -4.26 -6.71
CA LEU A 6 -13.36 -4.36 -5.39
C LEU A 6 -12.24 -3.34 -5.20
N LEU A 7 -11.37 -3.11 -6.20
CA LEU A 7 -10.35 -2.05 -6.14
C LEU A 7 -10.94 -0.64 -5.98
N VAL A 8 -12.08 -0.35 -6.60
CA VAL A 8 -12.78 0.95 -6.45
C VAL A 8 -13.45 1.06 -5.07
N PHE A 9 -14.07 0.00 -4.54
CA PHE A 9 -14.73 0.03 -3.23
C PHE A 9 -13.78 -0.12 -2.04
N THR A 10 -12.61 -0.75 -2.24
CA THR A 10 -11.54 -0.89 -1.23
C THR A 10 -10.41 0.11 -1.47
N TRP A 11 -10.63 1.14 -2.29
CA TRP A 11 -9.62 2.16 -2.62
C TRP A 11 -9.08 2.91 -1.39
N TRP A 12 -9.84 2.91 -0.29
CA TRP A 12 -9.47 3.49 1.01
C TRP A 12 -8.80 2.49 1.98
N ASN A 13 -8.82 1.19 1.68
CA ASN A 13 -8.41 0.13 2.62
C ASN A 13 -7.01 -0.45 2.32
N LYS A 14 -6.45 -0.21 1.13
CA LYS A 14 -5.07 -0.60 0.80
C LYS A 14 -4.16 0.61 0.69
N GLN A 15 -2.88 0.41 1.05
CA GLN A 15 -1.78 1.23 0.61
C GLN A 15 -1.89 1.44 -0.91
N THR A 16 -2.12 2.68 -1.33
CA THR A 16 -2.18 3.02 -2.76
C THR A 16 -0.81 2.76 -3.41
N ILE A 17 -0.81 2.53 -4.72
CA ILE A 17 0.43 2.38 -5.50
C ILE A 17 1.32 3.62 -5.32
N GLY A 18 0.71 4.81 -5.18
CA GLY A 18 1.44 6.05 -4.88
C GLY A 18 2.24 5.96 -3.58
N THR A 19 1.63 5.46 -2.50
CA THR A 19 2.32 5.24 -1.23
C THR A 19 3.38 4.13 -1.34
N MET A 20 3.14 3.05 -2.08
CA MET A 20 4.19 2.03 -2.32
C MET A 20 5.41 2.60 -3.05
N VAL A 21 5.19 3.39 -4.10
CA VAL A 21 6.27 4.01 -4.89
C VAL A 21 7.00 5.06 -4.06
N TRP A 22 6.26 5.85 -3.30
CA TRP A 22 6.83 6.85 -2.38
C TRP A 22 7.69 6.20 -1.29
N THR A 23 7.16 5.17 -0.61
CA THR A 23 7.90 4.40 0.39
C THR A 23 9.09 3.65 -0.23
N ARG A 24 9.00 3.18 -1.47
CA ARG A 24 10.16 2.53 -2.13
C ARG A 24 11.23 3.52 -2.58
N ARG A 25 10.85 4.76 -2.92
CA ARG A 25 11.78 5.76 -3.46
C ARG A 25 12.36 6.70 -2.40
N TYR A 26 11.62 6.92 -1.31
CA TYR A 26 11.98 7.83 -0.22
C TYR A 26 11.90 7.18 1.17
N GLY A 27 11.37 5.96 1.28
CA GLY A 27 11.32 5.25 2.55
C GLY A 27 12.69 4.70 2.89
N GLU A 28 13.15 5.04 4.09
CA GLU A 28 14.31 4.44 4.73
C GLU A 28 13.81 3.35 5.67
N ARG A 29 14.50 2.20 5.74
CA ARG A 29 14.11 1.10 6.62
C ARG A 29 14.48 1.46 8.06
N VAL A 30 13.59 2.15 8.76
CA VAL A 30 13.84 2.70 10.11
C VAL A 30 13.67 1.67 11.23
N GLY A 31 13.16 0.49 10.92
CA GLY A 31 12.96 -0.60 11.87
C GLY A 31 12.36 -1.82 11.20
N GLN A 32 12.46 -2.96 11.87
CA GLN A 32 11.70 -4.14 11.55
C GLN A 32 10.75 -4.32 12.72
N ASP A 33 9.46 -4.15 12.49
CA ASP A 33 8.48 -4.39 13.55
C ASP A 33 8.50 -5.88 13.94
N GLU A 34 8.07 -6.16 15.17
CA GLU A 34 8.01 -7.52 15.69
C GLU A 34 6.79 -8.29 15.17
N PHE A 35 5.91 -7.64 14.38
CA PHE A 35 4.61 -8.18 13.97
C PHE A 35 4.40 -8.34 12.45
N GLY A 36 5.31 -7.87 11.58
CA GLY A 36 5.33 -8.17 10.15
C GLY A 36 4.52 -7.23 9.27
#